data_AF-A0ABD4ZED5-F1
#
_entry.id   AF-A0ABD4ZED5-F1
#
_cell.length_a   1.000
_cell.length_b   1.000
_cell.length_c   1.000
_cell.angle_alpha   90.00
_cell.angle_beta   90.00
_cell.angle_gamma   90.00
#
_symmetry.space_group_name_H-M   'P 1'
#
loop_
_entity.id
_entity.type
_entity.pdbx_description
1 polymer ?
#
loop_
_entity_poly.entity_id
_entity_poly.type
_entity_poly.pdbx_seq_one_letter_code
_entity_poly.pdbx_strand_id
1 'polypeptide(L)' 'SRHSFNALLKTLEEPPEYVKFLLATTDPQKLPITILSRCMHFHLKALDEPQISAHLNHVLTAENIPFDAPALDKLA' A
#
# COMPACT_ATOMS: atom_id res chain seq x y z
N SER A 1 -8.86 12.22 19.69
CA SER A 1 -8.52 13.06 18.53
C SER A 1 -9.64 13.11 17.47
N ARG A 2 -10.92 13.33 17.84
CA ARG A 2 -12.02 13.43 16.84
C ARG A 2 -11.97 14.72 16.02
N HIS A 3 -11.41 15.80 16.57
CA HIS A 3 -11.34 17.09 15.90
C HIS A 3 -10.44 17.08 14.66
N SER A 4 -9.25 16.47 14.74
CA SER A 4 -8.32 16.41 13.60
C SER A 4 -8.90 15.61 12.43
N PHE A 5 -9.69 14.58 12.73
CA PHE A 5 -10.35 13.76 11.71
C PHE A 5 -11.45 14.55 10.98
N ASN A 6 -12.25 15.34 11.70
CA ASN A 6 -13.29 16.18 11.08
C ASN A 6 -12.71 17.31 10.22
N ALA A 7 -11.56 17.86 10.61
CA ALA A 7 -10.85 18.83 9.78
C ALA A 7 -10.38 18.19 8.46
N LEU A 8 -9.82 16.97 8.52
CA LEU A 8 -9.42 16.21 7.34
C LEU A 8 -10.61 15.92 6.40
N LEU A 9 -11.78 15.56 6.94
CA LEU A 9 -12.97 15.30 6.13
C LEU A 9 -13.41 16.52 5.32
N LYS A 10 -13.38 17.72 5.91
CA LYS A 10 -13.72 18.97 5.20
C LYS A 10 -12.75 19.23 4.05
N THR A 11 -11.45 19.02 4.27
CA THR A 11 -10.45 19.20 3.21
C THR A 11 -10.51 18.10 2.16
N LEU A 12 -10.99 16.89 2.49
CA LEU A 12 -11.24 15.84 1.49
C LEU A 12 -12.48 16.13 0.64
N GLU A 13 -13.47 16.83 1.18
CA GLU A 13 -14.67 17.27 0.46
C GLU A 13 -14.35 18.35 -0.57
N GLU A 14 -13.52 19.32 -0.21
CA GLU A 14 -13.07 20.40 -1.08
C GLU A 14 -11.54 20.54 -1.03
N PRO A 15 -10.79 19.64 -1.70
CA PRO A 15 -9.33 19.65 -1.65
C PRO A 15 -8.78 20.84 -2.45
N PRO A 16 -7.77 21.56 -1.93
CA PRO A 16 -7.03 22.53 -2.73
C PRO A 16 -6.41 21.83 -3.94
N GLU A 17 -6.38 22.49 -5.11
CA GLU A 17 -5.97 21.87 -6.38
C GLU A 17 -4.56 21.27 -6.35
N TYR A 18 -3.67 21.90 -5.58
CA TYR A 18 -2.27 21.50 -5.42
C TYR A 18 -2.05 20.35 -4.40
N VAL A 19 -3.10 19.90 -3.71
CA VAL A 19 -3.01 18.84 -2.69
C VAL A 19 -3.47 17.51 -3.25
N LYS A 20 -2.73 16.45 -2.92
CA LYS A 20 -3.12 15.05 -3.14
C LYS A 20 -3.09 14.32 -1.81
N PHE A 21 -4.18 13.64 -1.49
CA PHE A 21 -4.28 12.80 -0.31
C PHE A 21 -3.98 11.35 -0.68
N LEU A 22 -3.05 10.73 0.06
CA LEU A 22 -2.77 9.30 -0.01
C LEU A 22 -3.06 8.70 1.36
N LEU A 23 -4.05 7.82 1.41
CA LEU A 23 -4.48 7.13 2.63
C LEU A 23 -4.12 5.64 2.51
N ALA A 24 -3.49 5.09 3.54
CA ALA A 24 -3.14 3.67 3.62
C ALA A 24 -3.72 3.07 4.89
N THR A 25 -4.41 1.93 4.77
CA THR A 25 -4.93 1.15 5.90
C THR A 25 -4.81 -0.33 5.60
N THR A 26 -4.56 -1.14 6.63
CA THR A 26 -4.66 -2.61 6.56
C THR A 26 -6.09 -3.09 6.85
N ASP A 27 -6.97 -2.21 7.34
CA ASP A 27 -8.36 -2.50 7.67
C ASP A 27 -9.29 -1.40 7.13
N PRO A 28 -9.85 -1.57 5.91
CA PRO A 28 -10.72 -0.57 5.29
C PRO A 28 -12.09 -0.47 5.97
N GLN A 29 -12.52 -1.48 6.73
CA GLN A 29 -13.84 -1.50 7.37
C GLN A 29 -13.90 -0.57 8.59
N LYS A 30 -12.75 -0.27 9.20
CA LYS A 30 -12.64 0.71 10.29
C LYS A 30 -12.66 2.16 9.80
N LEU A 31 -12.54 2.40 8.50
CA LEU A 31 -12.65 3.74 7.95
C LEU A 31 -14.12 4.17 7.86
N PRO A 32 -14.46 5.41 8.26
CA PRO A 32 -15.78 5.96 8.05
C PRO A 32 -16.17 5.95 6.57
N ILE A 33 -17.43 5.62 6.29
CA ILE A 33 -17.96 5.56 4.93
C ILE A 33 -17.82 6.89 4.18
N THR A 34 -17.72 8.01 4.90
CA THR A 34 -17.51 9.36 4.35
C THR A 34 -16.14 9.55 3.70
N ILE A 35 -15.12 8.76 4.09
CA ILE A 35 -13.83 8.70 3.38
C ILE A 35 -13.97 7.76 2.18
N LEU A 36 -14.60 6.60 2.40
CA LEU A 36 -14.75 5.56 1.38
C LEU A 36 -15.54 6.03 0.16
N SER A 37 -16.48 6.96 0.33
CA SER A 37 -17.26 7.52 -0.78
C SER A 37 -16.54 8.61 -1.59
N ARG A 38 -15.40 9.11 -1.10
CA ARG A 38 -14.71 10.29 -1.67
C ARG A 38 -13.30 9.98 -2.17
N CYS A 39 -12.82 8.76 -1.94
CA CYS A 39 -11.49 8.33 -2.36
C CYS A 39 -11.60 7.27 -3.45
N MET A 40 -10.63 7.28 -4.37
CA MET A 40 -10.39 6.13 -5.23
C MET A 40 -9.69 5.05 -4.40
N HIS A 41 -10.19 3.83 -4.47
CA HIS A 41 -9.67 2.72 -3.68
C HIS A 41 -8.79 1.81 -4.52
N PHE A 42 -7.56 1.62 -4.06
CA PHE A 42 -6.68 0.58 -4.57
C PHE A 42 -6.54 -0.49 -3.50
N HIS A 43 -7.04 -1.68 -3.81
CA HIS A 43 -6.74 -2.85 -3.01
C HIS A 43 -5.47 -3.49 -3.53
N LEU A 44 -4.38 -3.34 -2.78
CA LEU A 44 -3.11 -3.99 -3.08
C LEU A 44 -3.26 -5.48 -2.76
N LYS A 45 -3.25 -6.31 -3.80
CA LYS A 45 -3.26 -7.75 -3.63
C LYS A 45 -1.90 -8.20 -3.10
N ALA A 46 -1.91 -9.25 -2.28
CA ALA A 46 -0.70 -9.98 -1.97
C ALA A 46 -0.06 -10.46 -3.29
N LEU A 47 1.27 -10.40 -3.34
CA LEU A 47 2.02 -11.03 -4.41
C LEU A 47 1.92 -12.54 -4.24
N ASP A 48 1.92 -13.27 -5.35
CA ASP A 48 2.03 -14.72 -5.31
C ASP A 48 3.49 -15.14 -5.05
N GLU A 49 3.69 -16.38 -4.58
CA GLU A 49 5.03 -16.91 -4.27
C GLU A 49 6.00 -16.76 -5.48
N PRO A 50 5.61 -17.06 -6.74
CA PRO A 50 6.49 -16.85 -7.89
C PRO A 50 6.91 -15.39 -8.09
N GLN A 51 6.02 -14.42 -7.87
CA GLN A 51 6.33 -12.99 -7.95
C GLN A 51 7.33 -12.57 -6.87
N ILE A 52 7.16 -13.07 -5.63
CA ILE A 52 8.07 -12.77 -4.53
C ILE A 52 9.45 -13.37 -4.80
N SER A 53 9.52 -14.65 -5.16
CA SER A 53 10.79 -15.33 -5.50
C SER A 53 11.51 -14.63 -6.66
N ALA A 54 10.79 -14.26 -7.72
CA ALA A 54 11.36 -13.52 -8.85
C ALA A 54 11.87 -12.13 -8.45
N HIS A 55 11.16 -11.42 -7.58
CA HIS A 55 11.60 -10.12 -7.08
C HIS A 55 12.86 -10.25 -6.21
N LEU A 56 12.93 -11.24 -5.32
CA LEU A 56 14.11 -11.52 -4.51
C LEU A 56 15.33 -11.85 -5.39
N ASN A 57 15.15 -12.69 -6.41
CA ASN A 57 16.20 -13.01 -7.38
C ASN A 57 16.71 -11.74 -8.08
N HIS A 58 15.80 -10.86 -8.52
CA HIS A 58 16.16 -9.61 -9.17
C HIS A 58 16.99 -8.69 -8.25
N VAL A 59 16.54 -8.50 -7.01
CA VAL A 59 17.25 -7.65 -6.02
C VAL A 59 18.63 -8.20 -5.72
N LEU A 60 18.75 -9.49 -5.38
CA LEU A 60 20.03 -10.11 -5.02
C LEU A 60 21.03 -10.12 -6.18
N THR A 61 20.54 -10.33 -7.41
CA THR A 61 21.37 -10.23 -8.61
C THR A 61 21.88 -8.81 -8.82
N ALA A 62 21.03 -7.79 -8.66
CA ALA A 62 21.41 -6.39 -8.80
C ALA A 62 22.45 -5.95 -7.74
N GLU A 63 22.32 -6.47 -6.53
CA GLU A 63 23.24 -6.22 -5.41
C GLU A 63 24.51 -7.09 -5.44
N ASN A 64 24.65 -8.00 -6.43
CA ASN A 64 25.74 -8.98 -6.53
C ASN A 64 25.92 -9.85 -5.28
N ILE A 65 24.81 -10.22 -4.63
CA ILE A 65 24.81 -11.11 -3.47
C ILE A 65 24.61 -12.55 -3.95
N PRO A 66 25.48 -13.51 -3.61
CA PRO A 66 25.26 -14.92 -3.94
C PRO A 66 24.05 -15.49 -3.21
N PHE A 67 23.25 -16.31 -3.90
CA PHE A 67 22.08 -16.99 -3.34
C PHE A 67 21.82 -18.32 -4.02
N ASP A 68 21.05 -19.18 -3.34
CA ASP A 68 20.56 -20.44 -3.88
C ASP A 68 19.11 -20.28 -4.34
N ALA A 69 18.80 -20.61 -5.60
CA ALA A 69 17.45 -20.48 -6.14
C ALA A 69 16.36 -21.21 -5.30
N PRO A 70 16.58 -22.46 -4.82
CA PRO A 70 15.60 -23.14 -3.97
C PRO A 70 15.38 -22.48 -2.60
N ALA A 71 16.29 -21.60 -2.16
CA ALA A 71 16.11 -20.84 -0.92
C ALA A 71 15.14 -19.68 -1.11
N LEU A 72 15.11 -19.08 -2.31
CA LEU A 72 14.18 -18.00 -2.62
C LEU A 72 12.72 -18.49 -2.61
N ASP A 73 12.47 -19.68 -3.14
CA ASP A 73 11.14 -20.30 -3.14
C ASP A 73 10.63 -20.65 -1.74
N LYS A 74 11.53 -20.77 -0.74
CA LYS A 74 11.15 -21.00 0.66
C LYS A 74 10.91 -19.72 1.46
N LEU A 75 11.44 -18.59 0.98
CA LEU A 75 11.29 -17.28 1.59
C LEU A 75 10.06 -16.54 1.04
N ALA A 76 9.69 -16.84 -0.20
CA ALA A 76 8.45 -16.41 -0.84
C ALA A 76 7.22 -16.97 -0.12
#